data_AF-A0A9Q0P765-F1
#
_entry.id   AF-A0A9Q0P765-F1
#
_cell.length_a   1.000
_cell.length_b   1.000
_cell.length_c   1.000
_cell.angle_alpha   90.00
_cell.angle_beta   90.00
_cell.angle_gamma   90.00
#
_symmetry.space_group_name_H-M   'P 1'
#
loop_
_entity.id
_entity.type
_entity.pdbx_description
1 polymer ?
#
loop_
_entity_poly.entity_id
_entity_poly.type
_entity_poly.pdbx_seq_one_letter_code
_entity_poly.pdbx_strand_id
1 'polypeptide(L)'
;MAVNWLLICHGLVTLIVIISFLCGQWPIFQGTPIERLHHFITFGAYDYFLRFVGFVFGDKARRLVLSIERCCCDRPNPFLQVIYLAIIGATYYYIVKSSFRYIPGYYLGEVHKYTSLLAVGIGIVLFLLTSFSDPGTVNAGNVSEYLLAYPYDNIIFTEKECSTCKIPKPARSKHCSICNRCVARFDHHCGWMNNCIGEKNTRYFLAFLLWHCLLCVYGAIALALIIAGRFKELRIAYILTVYYGVENSFRSLAPHVAQVLSRIPYFVCCYTFVAFVNRFLVFTVAAELIQHSISSDGVSCHSFSIVGWIFWVPCQPLSLKHDNKRDLQVGRLHKLAKEAK
;
A
#
# COMPACT_ATOMS: atom_id res chain seq x y z
N MET A 1 -13.50 -14.23 34.28
CA MET A 1 -12.38 -14.39 33.32
C MET A 1 -11.90 -13.02 32.90
N ALA A 2 -10.62 -12.69 33.12
CA ALA A 2 -10.09 -11.35 32.84
C ALA A 2 -10.16 -11.06 31.33
N VAL A 3 -10.78 -9.94 30.96
CA VAL A 3 -10.68 -9.37 29.61
C VAL A 3 -9.21 -9.29 29.27
N ASN A 4 -8.82 -9.82 28.10
CA ASN A 4 -7.44 -9.78 27.67
C ASN A 4 -7.12 -8.36 27.19
N TRP A 5 -6.93 -7.44 28.15
CA TRP A 5 -6.72 -6.01 27.94
C TRP A 5 -5.61 -5.74 26.93
N LEU A 6 -4.61 -6.62 26.87
CA LEU A 6 -3.55 -6.59 25.87
C LEU A 6 -4.10 -6.62 24.43
N LEU A 7 -5.10 -7.46 24.14
CA LEU A 7 -5.70 -7.58 22.81
C LEU A 7 -6.54 -6.33 22.46
N ILE A 8 -7.24 -5.76 23.45
CA ILE A 8 -8.01 -4.52 23.27
C ILE A 8 -7.06 -3.35 23.01
N CYS A 9 -6.01 -3.19 23.84
CA CYS A 9 -4.98 -2.18 23.65
C CYS A 9 -4.30 -2.32 22.29
N HIS A 10 -3.93 -3.54 21.88
CA HIS A 10 -3.37 -3.81 20.56
C HIS A 10 -4.35 -3.42 19.44
N GLY A 11 -5.64 -3.76 19.56
CA GLY A 11 -6.68 -3.39 18.61
C GLY A 11 -6.85 -1.88 18.47
N LEU A 12 -6.89 -1.15 19.59
CA LEU A 12 -7.00 0.30 19.62
C LEU A 12 -5.76 0.99 19.03
N VAL A 13 -4.54 0.56 19.40
CA VAL A 13 -3.30 1.08 18.82
C VAL A 13 -3.26 0.84 17.32
N THR A 14 -3.61 -0.37 16.89
CA THR A 14 -3.69 -0.73 15.47
C THR A 14 -4.68 0.18 14.74
N LEU A 15 -5.87 0.40 15.30
CA LEU A 15 -6.89 1.28 14.73
C LEU A 15 -6.41 2.73 14.63
N ILE A 16 -5.76 3.27 15.67
CA ILE A 16 -5.20 4.63 15.67
C ILE A 16 -4.12 4.78 14.61
N VAL A 17 -3.21 3.81 14.50
CA VAL A 17 -2.18 3.78 13.46
C VAL A 17 -2.81 3.79 12.08
N ILE A 18 -3.84 2.96 11.85
CA ILE A 18 -4.54 2.90 10.56
C ILE A 18 -5.24 4.21 10.23
N ILE A 19 -6.00 4.78 11.17
CA ILE A 19 -6.72 6.05 10.97
C ILE A 19 -5.72 7.17 10.66
N SER A 20 -4.62 7.23 11.42
CA SER A 20 -3.56 8.23 11.19
C SER A 20 -2.93 8.02 9.83
N PHE A 21 -2.66 6.77 9.44
CA PHE A 21 -2.05 6.48 8.15
C PHE A 21 -2.95 6.85 6.97
N LEU A 22 -4.24 6.46 7.01
CA LEU A 22 -5.20 6.64 5.91
C LEU A 22 -5.76 8.06 5.83
N CYS A 23 -6.14 8.63 6.97
CA CYS A 23 -6.92 9.87 7.02
C CYS A 23 -6.12 11.04 7.58
N GLY A 24 -4.90 10.84 8.09
CA GLY A 24 -4.15 11.89 8.79
C GLY A 24 -3.79 13.12 7.96
N GLN A 25 -3.88 13.04 6.62
CA GLN A 25 -3.70 14.18 5.70
C GLN A 25 -4.99 14.98 5.45
N TRP A 26 -6.15 14.49 5.92
CA TRP A 26 -7.43 15.13 5.64
C TRP A 26 -7.56 16.46 6.40
N PRO A 27 -8.26 17.47 5.82
CA PRO A 27 -8.44 18.77 6.46
C PRO A 27 -9.00 18.70 7.88
N ILE A 28 -9.86 17.71 8.17
CA ILE A 28 -10.46 17.51 9.50
C ILE A 28 -9.44 17.15 10.59
N PHE A 29 -8.27 16.61 10.23
CA PHE A 29 -7.23 16.20 11.17
C PHE A 29 -6.07 17.19 11.28
N GLN A 30 -6.13 18.34 10.60
CA GLN A 30 -5.09 19.37 10.67
C GLN A 30 -4.90 19.88 12.11
N GLY A 31 -3.65 19.94 12.56
CA GLY A 31 -3.25 20.32 13.92
C GLY A 31 -3.45 19.24 14.98
N THR A 32 -4.06 18.09 14.64
CA THR A 32 -4.39 17.04 15.60
C THR A 32 -3.23 16.06 15.84
N PRO A 33 -3.26 15.26 16.92
CA PRO A 33 -2.30 14.18 17.13
C PRO A 33 -2.28 13.13 16.01
N ILE A 34 -3.40 12.97 15.30
CA ILE A 34 -3.54 12.00 14.20
C ILE A 34 -2.70 12.43 12.99
N GLU A 35 -2.71 13.72 12.63
CA GLU A 35 -1.83 14.27 11.59
C GLU A 35 -0.36 14.20 12.00
N ARG A 36 -0.03 14.50 13.26
CA ARG A 36 1.36 14.37 13.76
C ARG A 36 1.84 12.93 13.69
N LEU A 37 1.00 11.98 14.09
CA LEU A 37 1.30 10.55 14.01
C LEU A 37 1.43 10.11 12.55
N HIS A 38 0.60 10.61 11.65
CA HIS A 38 0.73 10.40 10.22
C HIS A 38 2.11 10.84 9.72
N HIS A 39 2.51 12.10 9.95
CA HIS A 39 3.81 12.61 9.53
C HIS A 39 4.98 11.86 10.15
N PHE A 40 4.86 11.47 11.42
CA PHE A 40 5.85 10.65 12.09
C PHE A 40 5.99 9.29 11.41
N ILE A 41 4.90 8.57 11.16
CA ILE A 41 4.98 7.22 10.56
C ILE A 41 5.47 7.28 9.11
N THR A 42 5.03 8.27 8.33
CA THR A 42 5.30 8.34 6.89
C THR A 42 6.69 8.88 6.56
N PHE A 43 7.16 9.88 7.30
CA PHE A 43 8.46 10.54 7.04
C PHE A 43 9.37 10.53 8.27
N GLY A 44 8.84 10.88 9.43
CA GLY A 44 9.63 11.09 10.64
C GLY A 44 10.41 9.86 11.09
N ALA A 45 9.78 8.70 11.18
CA ALA A 45 10.37 7.45 11.65
C ALA A 45 11.54 7.02 10.76
N TYR A 46 11.40 7.19 9.44
CA TYR A 46 12.49 6.92 8.50
C TYR A 46 13.65 7.91 8.64
N ASP A 47 13.35 9.20 8.80
CA ASP A 47 14.37 10.22 9.06
C ASP A 47 15.11 9.98 10.38
N TYR A 48 14.40 9.61 11.45
CA TYR A 48 15.00 9.23 12.73
C TYR A 48 15.86 7.98 12.58
N PHE A 49 15.41 6.97 11.83
CA PHE A 49 16.21 5.79 11.52
C PHE A 49 17.50 6.15 10.77
N LEU A 50 17.43 6.99 9.73
CA LEU A 50 18.63 7.43 9.00
C LEU A 50 19.60 8.24 9.87
N ARG A 51 19.08 9.08 10.77
CA ARG A 51 19.89 9.81 11.76
C ARG A 51 20.54 8.85 12.76
N PHE A 52 19.79 7.86 13.25
CA PHE A 52 20.30 6.83 14.14
C PHE A 52 21.40 6.01 13.47
N VAL A 53 21.21 5.55 12.24
CA VAL A 53 22.24 4.84 11.47
C VAL A 53 23.48 5.72 11.27
N GLY A 54 23.29 7.00 10.95
CA GLY A 54 24.40 7.95 10.84
C GLY A 54 25.13 8.19 12.16
N PHE A 55 24.41 8.20 13.28
CA PHE A 55 24.98 8.39 14.62
C PHE A 55 25.76 7.16 15.09
N VAL A 56 25.20 5.94 14.92
CA VAL A 56 25.80 4.70 15.41
C VAL A 56 26.89 4.17 14.47
N PHE A 57 26.65 4.19 13.16
CA PHE A 57 27.53 3.57 12.17
C PHE A 57 28.25 4.58 11.26
N GLY A 58 28.05 5.88 11.49
CA GLY A 58 28.67 6.96 10.73
C GLY A 58 28.00 7.28 9.39
N ASP A 59 28.45 8.36 8.77
CA ASP A 59 27.87 8.86 7.51
C ASP A 59 28.04 7.91 6.32
N LYS A 60 29.05 7.04 6.33
CA LYS A 60 29.24 6.02 5.29
C LYS A 60 28.07 5.04 5.27
N ALA A 61 27.63 4.57 6.44
CA ALA A 61 26.47 3.68 6.55
C ALA A 61 25.18 4.37 6.14
N ARG A 62 24.96 5.62 6.55
CA ARG A 62 23.79 6.41 6.11
C ARG A 62 23.75 6.56 4.59
N ARG A 63 24.90 6.85 3.95
CA ARG A 63 25.00 6.94 2.49
C ARG A 63 24.75 5.61 1.80
N LEU A 64 25.20 4.49 2.39
CA LEU A 64 24.93 3.16 1.89
C LEU A 64 23.43 2.86 1.88
N VAL A 65 22.72 3.12 2.99
CA VAL A 65 21.25 2.95 3.07
C VAL A 65 20.54 3.79 1.99
N LEU A 66 20.89 5.07 1.87
CA LEU A 66 20.33 5.95 0.82
C LEU A 66 20.72 5.52 -0.61
N SER A 67 21.82 4.80 -0.79
CA SER A 67 22.22 4.24 -2.08
C SER A 67 21.40 3.00 -2.42
N ILE A 68 21.15 2.15 -1.43
CA ILE A 68 20.29 0.96 -1.58
C ILE A 68 18.86 1.41 -1.89
N GLU A 69 18.32 2.39 -1.15
CA GLU A 69 16.99 2.95 -1.40
C GLU A 69 16.87 3.45 -2.84
N ARG A 70 17.82 4.28 -3.29
CA ARG A 70 17.83 4.77 -4.68
C ARG A 70 17.91 3.64 -5.70
N CYS A 71 18.64 2.57 -5.41
CA CYS A 71 18.75 1.42 -6.30
C CYS A 71 17.46 0.60 -6.35
N CYS A 72 16.79 0.41 -5.23
CA CYS A 72 15.57 -0.39 -5.10
C CYS A 72 14.31 0.36 -5.55
N CYS A 73 14.28 1.68 -5.42
CA CYS A 73 13.04 2.46 -5.54
C CYS A 73 13.11 3.58 -6.61
N ASP A 74 14.27 4.19 -6.83
CA ASP A 74 14.41 5.33 -7.76
C ASP A 74 15.05 4.94 -9.11
N ARG A 75 15.22 3.64 -9.36
CA ARG A 75 15.67 3.09 -10.64
C ARG A 75 14.79 1.92 -11.07
N PRO A 76 14.61 1.69 -12.39
CA PRO A 76 13.89 0.52 -12.86
C PRO A 76 14.61 -0.76 -12.44
N ASN A 77 13.97 -1.56 -11.59
CA ASN A 77 14.50 -2.83 -11.11
C ASN A 77 13.34 -3.72 -10.61
N PRO A 78 13.45 -5.06 -10.72
CA PRO A 78 12.36 -5.97 -10.39
C PRO A 78 12.21 -6.26 -8.89
N PHE A 79 12.95 -5.58 -8.01
CA PHE A 79 12.99 -5.92 -6.58
C PHE A 79 11.60 -5.91 -5.93
N LEU A 80 10.83 -4.84 -6.14
CA LEU A 80 9.47 -4.73 -5.58
C LEU A 80 8.51 -5.75 -6.20
N GLN A 81 8.69 -6.11 -7.47
CA GLN A 81 7.92 -7.19 -8.11
C GLN A 81 8.21 -8.55 -7.47
N VAL A 82 9.49 -8.84 -7.20
CA VAL A 82 9.91 -10.08 -6.51
C VAL A 82 9.36 -10.12 -5.09
N ILE A 83 9.42 -9.00 -4.36
CA ILE A 83 8.82 -8.89 -3.02
C ILE A 83 7.33 -9.19 -3.08
N TYR A 84 6.61 -8.58 -4.02
CA TYR A 84 5.18 -8.80 -4.20
C TYR A 84 4.86 -10.28 -4.45
N LEU A 85 5.56 -10.92 -5.40
CA LEU A 85 5.37 -12.34 -5.70
C LEU A 85 5.72 -13.23 -4.51
N ALA A 86 6.77 -12.89 -3.75
CA ALA A 86 7.13 -13.60 -2.52
C ALA A 86 6.06 -13.47 -1.44
N ILE A 87 5.47 -12.28 -1.27
CA ILE A 87 4.37 -12.04 -0.32
C ILE A 87 3.16 -12.88 -0.72
N ILE A 88 2.72 -12.84 -1.98
CA ILE A 88 1.57 -13.61 -2.47
C ILE A 88 1.82 -15.11 -2.37
N GLY A 89 3.02 -15.57 -2.74
CA GLY A 89 3.40 -16.98 -2.65
C GLY A 89 3.45 -17.50 -1.21
N ALA A 90 4.12 -16.78 -0.31
CA ALA A 90 4.20 -17.13 1.11
C ALA A 90 2.83 -17.10 1.79
N THR A 91 2.01 -16.10 1.46
CA THR A 91 0.61 -15.98 1.85
C THR A 91 -0.18 -17.23 1.46
N TYR A 92 -0.14 -17.58 0.17
CA TYR A 92 -0.91 -18.70 -0.35
C TYR A 92 -0.42 -20.02 0.25
N TYR A 93 0.90 -20.21 0.35
CA TYR A 93 1.51 -21.35 1.03
C TYR A 93 1.01 -21.48 2.47
N TYR A 94 0.98 -20.37 3.21
CA TYR A 94 0.46 -20.35 4.57
C TYR A 94 -1.01 -20.77 4.60
N ILE A 95 -1.87 -20.20 3.75
CA ILE A 95 -3.30 -20.57 3.65
C ILE A 95 -3.47 -22.06 3.34
N VAL A 96 -2.66 -22.62 2.43
CA VAL A 96 -2.72 -24.05 2.10
C VAL A 96 -2.36 -24.91 3.32
N LYS A 97 -1.24 -24.63 4.00
CA LYS A 97 -0.81 -25.42 5.17
C LYS A 97 -1.72 -25.26 6.38
N SER A 98 -2.34 -24.10 6.50
CA SER A 98 -3.10 -23.72 7.67
C SER A 98 -4.58 -24.07 7.49
N SER A 99 -5.20 -23.61 6.40
CA SER A 99 -6.65 -23.62 6.16
C SER A 99 -7.17 -24.80 5.33
N PHE A 100 -6.41 -25.32 4.36
CA PHE A 100 -6.95 -26.34 3.45
C PHE A 100 -7.30 -27.65 4.13
N ARG A 101 -6.72 -27.94 5.31
CA ARG A 101 -7.08 -29.09 6.14
C ARG A 101 -8.54 -29.05 6.64
N TYR A 102 -9.16 -27.87 6.62
CA TYR A 102 -10.55 -27.65 7.04
C TYR A 102 -11.51 -27.53 5.84
N ILE A 103 -11.03 -27.90 4.64
CA ILE A 103 -11.79 -27.92 3.40
C ILE A 103 -11.73 -29.37 2.86
N PRO A 104 -12.86 -30.02 2.53
CA PRO A 104 -14.23 -29.52 2.71
C PRO A 104 -14.62 -29.43 4.19
N GLY A 105 -15.41 -28.42 4.52
CA GLY A 105 -16.02 -28.23 5.83
C GLY A 105 -17.52 -28.03 5.69
N TYR A 106 -18.22 -27.82 6.81
CA TYR A 106 -19.69 -27.74 6.82
C TYR A 106 -20.28 -26.71 5.83
N TYR A 107 -19.65 -25.55 5.68
CA TYR A 107 -20.14 -24.45 4.83
C TYR A 107 -19.27 -24.17 3.60
N LEU A 108 -18.15 -24.90 3.42
CA LEU A 108 -17.19 -24.62 2.36
C LEU A 108 -16.80 -25.92 1.66
N GLY A 109 -17.20 -26.04 0.39
CA GLY A 109 -16.94 -27.24 -0.42
C GLY A 109 -15.49 -27.34 -0.90
N GLU A 110 -15.13 -28.52 -1.39
CA GLU A 110 -13.76 -28.79 -1.85
C GLU A 110 -13.35 -27.96 -3.09
N VAL A 111 -14.32 -27.53 -3.89
CA VAL A 111 -14.14 -26.64 -5.05
C VAL A 111 -13.35 -25.37 -4.71
N HIS A 112 -13.38 -24.91 -3.45
CA HIS A 112 -12.64 -23.73 -3.00
C HIS A 112 -11.11 -23.92 -3.01
N LYS A 113 -10.60 -25.15 -2.94
CA LYS A 113 -9.14 -25.41 -3.09
C LYS A 113 -8.66 -25.06 -4.50
N TYR A 114 -9.43 -25.46 -5.51
CA TYR A 114 -9.09 -25.26 -6.92
C TYR A 114 -9.40 -23.83 -7.39
N THR A 115 -10.56 -23.30 -7.00
CA THR A 115 -10.94 -21.93 -7.37
C THR A 115 -10.06 -20.88 -6.71
N SER A 116 -9.57 -21.10 -5.48
CA SER A 116 -8.59 -20.20 -4.85
C SER A 116 -7.23 -20.21 -5.57
N LEU A 117 -6.75 -21.37 -6.01
CA LEU A 117 -5.54 -21.47 -6.82
C LEU A 117 -5.69 -20.69 -8.13
N LEU A 118 -6.80 -20.93 -8.84
CA LEU A 118 -7.13 -20.23 -10.08
C LEU A 118 -7.21 -18.71 -9.86
N ALA A 119 -7.84 -18.28 -8.75
CA ALA A 119 -8.01 -16.87 -8.46
C ALA A 119 -6.67 -16.15 -8.18
N VAL A 120 -5.76 -16.80 -7.45
CA VAL A 120 -4.39 -16.29 -7.28
C VAL A 120 -3.65 -16.25 -8.62
N GLY A 121 -3.79 -17.29 -9.45
CA GLY A 121 -3.19 -17.36 -10.78
C GLY A 121 -3.62 -16.21 -11.69
N ILE A 122 -4.92 -15.91 -11.74
CA ILE A 122 -5.46 -14.76 -12.51
C ILE A 122 -4.87 -13.45 -11.99
N GLY A 123 -4.76 -13.29 -10.67
CA GLY A 123 -4.14 -12.10 -10.06
C GLY A 123 -2.68 -11.91 -10.48
N ILE A 124 -1.90 -12.99 -10.51
CA ILE A 124 -0.51 -12.97 -10.99
C ILE A 124 -0.47 -12.60 -12.49
N VAL A 125 -1.36 -13.16 -13.32
CA VAL A 125 -1.42 -12.81 -14.75
C VAL A 125 -1.72 -11.32 -14.94
N LEU A 126 -2.70 -10.76 -14.23
CA LEU A 126 -3.03 -9.32 -14.31
C LEU A 126 -1.87 -8.43 -13.85
N PHE A 127 -1.17 -8.84 -12.79
CA PHE A 127 0.04 -8.18 -12.31
C PHE A 127 1.15 -8.16 -13.38
N LEU A 128 1.41 -9.30 -14.01
CA LEU A 128 2.43 -9.42 -15.06
C LEU A 128 2.02 -8.65 -16.32
N LEU A 129 0.76 -8.73 -16.74
CA LEU A 129 0.24 -7.95 -17.87
C LEU A 129 0.45 -6.46 -17.64
N THR A 130 0.12 -5.95 -16.46
CA THR A 130 0.34 -4.54 -16.12
C THR A 130 1.82 -4.17 -16.10
N SER A 131 2.64 -5.05 -15.50
CA SER A 131 4.08 -4.86 -15.36
C SER A 131 4.81 -4.79 -16.71
N PHE A 132 4.43 -5.62 -17.68
CA PHE A 132 5.18 -5.78 -18.94
C PHE A 132 4.51 -5.16 -20.16
N SER A 133 3.29 -4.62 -20.04
CA SER A 133 2.65 -3.88 -21.14
C SER A 133 3.29 -2.53 -21.39
N ASP A 134 3.30 -2.08 -22.65
CA ASP A 134 3.65 -0.69 -22.97
C ASP A 134 2.65 0.26 -22.28
N PRO A 135 3.11 1.24 -21.48
CA PRO A 135 2.22 2.22 -20.87
C PRO A 135 1.67 3.26 -21.86
N GLY A 136 2.15 3.27 -23.11
CA GLY A 136 1.88 4.35 -24.07
C GLY A 136 3.11 5.24 -24.20
N THR A 137 4.26 4.64 -24.46
CA THR A 137 5.54 5.37 -24.57
C THR A 137 5.52 6.29 -25.79
N VAL A 138 5.74 7.59 -25.56
CA VAL A 138 5.80 8.62 -26.61
C VAL A 138 7.26 8.82 -27.03
N ASN A 139 7.52 8.73 -28.32
CA ASN A 139 8.82 8.91 -28.95
C ASN A 139 8.68 9.71 -30.25
N ALA A 140 9.80 10.05 -30.89
CA ALA A 140 9.79 10.87 -32.11
C ALA A 140 9.01 10.26 -33.28
N GLY A 141 8.85 8.92 -33.33
CA GLY A 141 8.14 8.24 -34.41
C GLY A 141 6.61 8.24 -34.25
N ASN A 142 6.08 8.38 -33.04
CA ASN A 142 4.63 8.32 -32.77
C ASN A 142 4.06 9.60 -32.12
N VAL A 143 4.90 10.60 -31.85
CA VAL A 143 4.46 11.83 -31.17
C VAL A 143 3.38 12.59 -31.96
N SER A 144 3.44 12.58 -33.28
CA SER A 144 2.45 13.23 -34.15
C SER A 144 1.05 12.62 -33.99
N GLU A 145 0.96 11.29 -33.93
CA GLU A 145 -0.29 10.57 -33.67
C GLU A 145 -0.88 10.96 -32.32
N TYR A 146 -0.03 11.03 -31.29
CA TYR A 146 -0.46 11.43 -29.96
C TYR A 146 -0.89 12.90 -29.85
N LEU A 147 -0.25 13.81 -30.59
CA LEU A 147 -0.66 15.21 -30.67
C LEU A 147 -2.02 15.39 -31.32
N LEU A 148 -2.31 14.58 -32.35
CA LEU A 148 -3.62 14.57 -33.01
C LEU A 148 -4.71 13.97 -32.12
N ALA A 149 -4.41 12.89 -31.41
CA ALA A 149 -5.35 12.25 -30.48
C ALA A 149 -5.63 13.10 -29.23
N TYR A 150 -4.64 13.88 -28.76
CA TYR A 150 -4.71 14.70 -27.56
C TYR A 150 -4.28 16.15 -27.86
N PRO A 151 -5.13 16.93 -28.54
CA PRO A 151 -4.83 18.30 -28.91
C PRO A 151 -4.75 19.22 -27.68
N TYR A 152 -4.01 20.32 -27.82
CA TYR A 152 -3.89 21.35 -26.80
C TYR A 152 -5.18 22.17 -26.68
N ASP A 153 -5.64 22.40 -25.45
CA ASP A 153 -6.77 23.30 -25.17
C ASP A 153 -6.31 24.74 -24.90
N ASN A 154 -5.00 24.95 -24.69
CA ASN A 154 -4.39 26.22 -24.28
C ASN A 154 -4.96 26.85 -23.00
N ILE A 155 -5.68 26.07 -22.20
CA ILE A 155 -6.19 26.45 -20.88
C ILE A 155 -5.44 25.67 -19.81
N ILE A 156 -5.47 24.34 -19.91
CA ILE A 156 -4.82 23.42 -18.98
C ILE A 156 -3.54 22.85 -19.61
N PHE A 157 -3.60 22.51 -20.90
CA PHE A 157 -2.51 21.92 -21.66
C PHE A 157 -2.10 22.85 -22.79
N THR A 158 -0.98 23.55 -22.56
CA THR A 158 -0.31 24.36 -23.58
C THR A 158 0.83 23.58 -24.23
N GLU A 159 1.19 23.99 -25.45
CA GLU A 159 2.30 23.40 -26.18
C GLU A 159 3.61 23.55 -25.41
N LYS A 160 4.25 22.42 -25.11
CA LYS A 160 5.52 22.35 -24.39
C LYS A 160 6.36 21.22 -24.95
N GLU A 161 7.67 21.42 -24.99
CA GLU A 161 8.62 20.36 -25.30
C GLU A 161 9.12 19.66 -24.03
N CYS A 162 9.38 18.37 -24.11
CA CYS A 162 10.12 17.66 -23.07
C CYS A 162 11.61 18.02 -23.15
N SER A 163 12.12 18.66 -22.10
CA SER A 163 13.54 19.05 -22.02
C SER A 163 14.53 17.88 -22.14
N THR A 164 14.14 16.68 -21.69
CA THR A 164 14.96 15.46 -21.75
C THR A 164 14.83 14.73 -23.08
N CYS A 165 13.60 14.44 -23.52
CA CYS A 165 13.35 13.64 -24.71
C CYS A 165 13.37 14.45 -26.02
N LYS A 166 13.34 15.78 -25.96
CA LYS A 166 13.32 16.69 -27.11
C LYS A 166 12.20 16.41 -28.10
N ILE A 167 11.02 16.11 -27.54
CA ILE A 167 9.78 15.90 -28.30
C ILE A 167 8.68 16.80 -27.74
N PRO A 168 7.75 17.27 -28.58
CA PRO A 168 6.55 17.95 -28.10
C PRO A 168 5.78 17.02 -27.16
N LYS A 169 5.20 17.56 -26.09
CA LYS A 169 4.46 16.79 -25.09
C LYS A 169 2.97 16.82 -25.43
N PRO A 170 2.38 15.70 -25.87
CA PRO A 170 0.93 15.61 -26.04
C PRO A 170 0.18 16.01 -24.77
N ALA A 171 -1.06 16.49 -24.89
CA ALA A 171 -1.86 16.82 -23.71
C ALA A 171 -1.94 15.62 -22.76
N ARG A 172 -1.88 15.89 -21.44
CA ARG A 172 -1.82 14.88 -20.37
C ARG A 172 -0.60 13.95 -20.37
N SER A 173 0.42 14.16 -21.21
CA SER A 173 1.67 13.39 -21.16
C SER A 173 2.67 13.94 -20.14
N LYS A 174 3.49 13.06 -19.55
CA LYS A 174 4.60 13.45 -18.66
C LYS A 174 5.85 12.62 -18.94
N HIS A 175 7.01 13.20 -18.64
CA HIS A 175 8.29 12.49 -18.66
C HIS A 175 8.50 11.84 -17.30
N CYS A 176 8.70 10.52 -17.29
CA CYS A 176 9.08 9.79 -16.09
C CYS A 176 10.60 9.73 -16.00
N SER A 177 11.20 10.38 -15.00
CA SER A 177 12.66 10.37 -14.80
C SER A 177 13.22 9.00 -14.39
N ILE A 178 12.39 8.15 -13.77
CA ILE A 178 12.78 6.79 -13.36
C ILE A 178 12.89 5.91 -14.61
N CYS A 179 11.84 5.89 -15.44
CA CYS A 179 11.82 5.12 -16.69
C CYS A 179 12.57 5.79 -17.85
N ASN A 180 13.00 7.04 -17.68
CA ASN A 180 13.62 7.90 -18.69
C ASN A 180 12.88 7.94 -20.04
N ARG A 181 11.56 8.13 -20.00
CA ARG A 181 10.71 8.21 -21.20
C ARG A 181 9.46 9.05 -20.98
N CYS A 182 8.93 9.62 -22.07
CA CYS A 182 7.61 10.25 -22.07
C CYS A 182 6.51 9.19 -22.19
N VAL A 183 5.41 9.38 -21.47
CA VAL A 183 4.26 8.47 -21.47
C VAL A 183 2.98 9.28 -21.70
N ALA A 184 2.15 8.82 -22.62
CA ALA A 184 0.85 9.41 -22.94
C ALA A 184 -0.16 9.13 -21.81
N ARG A 185 -1.00 10.13 -21.51
CA ARG A 185 -1.94 10.09 -20.37
C ARG A 185 -1.28 9.53 -19.10
N PHE A 186 -0.10 10.04 -18.78
CA PHE A 186 0.69 9.55 -17.66
C PHE A 186 -0.09 9.75 -16.36
N ASP A 187 -0.27 8.66 -15.64
CA ASP A 187 -0.84 8.67 -14.29
C ASP A 187 0.30 8.73 -13.27
N HIS A 188 1.04 7.62 -13.11
CA HIS A 188 2.20 7.55 -12.22
C HIS A 188 3.24 6.51 -12.65
N HIS A 189 4.38 6.48 -11.97
CA HIS A 189 5.31 5.34 -12.03
C HIS A 189 5.03 4.43 -10.84
N CYS A 190 4.67 3.18 -11.12
CA CYS A 190 4.37 2.21 -10.08
C CYS A 190 5.60 1.33 -9.83
N GLY A 191 6.25 1.51 -8.67
CA GLY A 191 7.41 0.70 -8.28
C GLY A 191 7.07 -0.80 -8.15
N TRP A 192 5.86 -1.12 -7.69
CA TRP A 192 5.36 -2.51 -7.59
C TRP A 192 5.24 -3.19 -8.95
N MET A 193 4.91 -2.43 -10.00
CA MET A 193 4.84 -2.93 -11.38
C MET A 193 6.16 -2.76 -12.14
N ASN A 194 7.13 -2.06 -11.54
CA ASN A 194 8.36 -1.60 -12.19
C ASN A 194 8.10 -0.98 -13.57
N ASN A 195 7.00 -0.23 -13.69
CA ASN A 195 6.53 0.32 -14.97
C ASN A 195 5.70 1.58 -14.73
N CYS A 196 5.59 2.43 -15.75
CA CYS A 196 4.63 3.53 -15.73
C CYS A 196 3.21 2.99 -15.90
N ILE A 197 2.24 3.68 -15.30
CA ILE A 197 0.82 3.52 -15.60
C ILE A 197 0.42 4.69 -16.49
N GLY A 198 -0.09 4.37 -17.67
CA GLY A 198 -0.45 5.34 -18.70
C GLY A 198 -1.55 4.81 -19.60
N GLU A 199 -1.79 5.49 -20.71
CA GLU A 199 -2.89 5.22 -21.63
C GLU A 199 -3.13 3.72 -21.92
N LYS A 200 -2.08 2.99 -22.32
CA LYS A 200 -2.25 1.64 -22.90
C LYS A 200 -2.36 0.52 -21.85
N ASN A 201 -1.87 0.73 -20.63
CA ASN A 201 -1.88 -0.28 -19.57
C ASN A 201 -2.78 0.05 -18.37
N THR A 202 -3.38 1.25 -18.31
CA THR A 202 -4.30 1.63 -17.22
C THR A 202 -5.45 0.61 -17.06
N ARG A 203 -5.97 0.05 -18.15
CA ARG A 203 -7.03 -0.97 -18.09
C ARG A 203 -6.61 -2.25 -17.35
N TYR A 204 -5.36 -2.68 -17.53
CA TYR A 204 -4.82 -3.87 -16.86
C TYR A 204 -4.58 -3.59 -15.39
N PHE A 205 -4.08 -2.38 -15.09
CA PHE A 205 -3.88 -1.93 -13.72
C PHE A 205 -5.21 -1.86 -12.94
N LEU A 206 -6.25 -1.25 -13.51
CA LEU A 206 -7.59 -1.22 -12.90
C LEU A 206 -8.19 -2.62 -12.74
N ALA A 207 -8.03 -3.50 -13.72
CA ALA A 207 -8.45 -4.89 -13.61
C ALA A 207 -7.69 -5.64 -12.51
N PHE A 208 -6.37 -5.43 -12.40
CA PHE A 208 -5.54 -5.99 -11.36
C PHE A 208 -6.03 -5.58 -9.96
N LEU A 209 -6.29 -4.29 -9.75
CA LEU A 209 -6.77 -3.76 -8.47
C LEU A 209 -8.16 -4.30 -8.11
N LEU A 210 -9.10 -4.26 -9.06
CA LEU A 210 -10.43 -4.83 -8.86
C LEU A 210 -10.36 -6.32 -8.51
N TRP A 211 -9.51 -7.07 -9.22
CA TRP A 211 -9.32 -8.49 -8.94
C TRP A 211 -8.71 -8.73 -7.56
N HIS A 212 -7.72 -7.91 -7.17
CA HIS A 212 -7.17 -7.94 -5.82
C HIS A 212 -8.24 -7.65 -4.76
N CYS A 213 -9.14 -6.70 -5.02
CA CYS A 213 -10.29 -6.42 -4.16
C CYS A 213 -11.16 -7.64 -3.96
N LEU A 214 -11.57 -8.25 -5.06
CA LEU A 214 -12.43 -9.43 -5.05
C LEU A 214 -11.76 -10.63 -4.38
N LEU A 215 -10.45 -10.83 -4.58
CA LEU A 215 -9.69 -11.91 -3.96
C LEU A 215 -9.64 -11.77 -2.43
N CYS A 216 -9.48 -10.55 -1.92
CA CYS A 216 -9.48 -10.31 -0.48
C CYS A 216 -10.87 -10.52 0.13
N VAL A 217 -11.93 -10.04 -0.53
CA VAL A 217 -13.33 -10.29 -0.11
C VAL A 217 -13.62 -11.79 -0.10
N TYR A 218 -13.24 -12.50 -1.16
CA TYR A 218 -13.37 -13.95 -1.26
C TYR A 218 -12.62 -14.65 -0.11
N GLY A 219 -11.36 -14.28 0.15
CA GLY A 219 -10.57 -14.85 1.24
C GLY A 219 -11.19 -14.61 2.62
N ALA A 220 -11.72 -13.41 2.85
CA ALA A 220 -12.40 -13.07 4.11
C ALA A 220 -13.69 -13.89 4.31
N ILE A 221 -14.51 -14.03 3.27
CA ILE A 221 -15.73 -14.87 3.31
C ILE A 221 -15.36 -16.34 3.53
N ALA A 222 -14.41 -16.88 2.75
CA ALA A 222 -13.98 -18.26 2.87
C ALA A 222 -13.47 -18.57 4.29
N LEU A 223 -12.66 -17.68 4.88
CA LEU A 223 -12.19 -17.84 6.25
C LEU A 223 -13.35 -17.79 7.25
N ALA A 224 -14.29 -16.85 7.11
CA ALA A 224 -15.47 -16.77 7.98
C ALA A 224 -16.31 -18.05 7.92
N LEU A 225 -16.49 -18.64 6.74
CA LEU A 225 -17.20 -19.90 6.55
C LEU A 225 -16.45 -21.09 7.16
N ILE A 226 -15.12 -21.14 7.05
CA ILE A 226 -14.28 -22.13 7.74
C ILE A 226 -14.48 -22.00 9.25
N ILE A 227 -14.39 -20.78 9.80
CA ILE A 227 -14.58 -20.53 11.22
C ILE A 227 -15.98 -20.98 11.70
N ALA A 228 -17.02 -20.61 10.96
CA ALA A 228 -18.39 -21.01 11.26
C ALA A 228 -18.58 -22.54 11.19
N GLY A 229 -17.94 -23.20 10.22
CA GLY A 229 -17.97 -24.67 10.10
C GLY A 229 -17.31 -25.34 11.31
N ARG A 230 -16.13 -24.85 11.71
CA ARG A 230 -15.40 -25.35 12.88
C ARG A 230 -16.15 -25.11 14.19
N PHE A 231 -16.81 -23.97 14.32
CA PHE A 231 -17.67 -23.67 15.46
C PHE A 231 -18.78 -24.71 15.64
N LYS A 232 -19.39 -25.12 14.52
CA LYS A 232 -20.43 -26.15 14.48
C LYS A 232 -19.88 -27.55 14.73
N GLU A 233 -18.77 -27.92 14.10
CA GLU A 233 -18.12 -29.24 14.26
C GLU A 233 -17.71 -29.51 15.72
N LEU A 234 -17.09 -28.53 16.37
CA LEU A 234 -16.64 -28.65 17.76
C LEU A 234 -17.79 -28.49 18.77
N ARG A 235 -19.03 -28.26 18.31
CA ARG A 235 -20.22 -28.02 19.14
C ARG A 235 -19.97 -27.01 20.26
N ILE A 236 -19.22 -25.94 19.96
CA ILE A 236 -18.75 -24.97 20.96
C ILE A 236 -19.94 -24.32 21.68
N ALA A 237 -21.00 -23.98 20.95
CA ALA A 237 -22.23 -23.45 21.54
C ALA A 237 -22.81 -24.39 22.60
N TYR A 238 -22.91 -25.69 22.28
CA TYR A 238 -23.43 -26.70 23.21
C TYR A 238 -22.56 -26.83 24.45
N ILE A 239 -21.23 -26.87 24.29
CA ILE A 239 -20.32 -26.96 25.44
C ILE A 239 -20.47 -25.71 26.32
N LEU A 240 -20.51 -24.51 25.73
CA LEU A 240 -20.65 -23.28 26.51
C LEU A 240 -22.00 -23.17 27.21
N THR A 241 -23.11 -23.55 26.56
CA THR A 241 -24.44 -23.41 27.13
C THR A 241 -24.78 -24.53 28.12
N VAL A 242 -24.41 -25.78 27.82
CA VAL A 242 -24.79 -26.95 28.63
C VAL A 242 -23.75 -27.24 29.72
N TYR A 243 -22.45 -27.17 29.42
CA TYR A 243 -21.41 -27.51 30.40
C TYR A 243 -21.01 -26.30 31.26
N TYR A 244 -20.90 -25.11 30.66
CA TYR A 244 -20.52 -23.88 31.38
C TYR A 244 -21.71 -23.00 31.79
N GLY A 245 -22.94 -23.37 31.43
CA GLY A 245 -24.16 -22.64 31.81
C GLY A 245 -24.28 -21.24 31.22
N VAL A 246 -23.59 -20.94 30.11
CA VAL A 246 -23.67 -19.63 29.45
C VAL A 246 -25.04 -19.46 28.80
N GLU A 247 -25.66 -18.31 28.98
CA GLU A 247 -26.94 -18.01 28.31
C GLU A 247 -26.84 -18.14 26.79
N ASN A 248 -27.85 -18.76 26.18
CA ASN A 248 -27.92 -18.95 24.73
C ASN A 248 -28.36 -17.66 24.00
N SER A 249 -27.67 -16.56 24.28
CA SER A 249 -27.84 -15.26 23.62
C SER A 249 -26.55 -14.88 22.92
N PHE A 250 -26.64 -14.24 21.75
CA PHE A 250 -25.46 -13.85 20.98
C PHE A 250 -24.50 -12.98 21.81
N ARG A 251 -25.03 -12.01 22.57
CA ARG A 251 -24.23 -11.11 23.40
C ARG A 251 -23.45 -11.84 24.51
N SER A 252 -24.04 -12.88 25.10
CA SER A 252 -23.41 -13.68 26.16
C SER A 252 -22.39 -14.69 25.59
N LEU A 253 -22.74 -15.32 24.47
CA LEU A 253 -21.89 -16.34 23.85
C LEU A 253 -20.69 -15.75 23.11
N ALA A 254 -20.88 -14.63 22.38
CA ALA A 254 -19.85 -14.02 21.54
C ALA A 254 -18.48 -13.82 22.21
N PRO A 255 -18.36 -13.23 23.42
CA PRO A 255 -17.05 -13.05 24.06
C PRO A 255 -16.36 -14.38 24.39
N HIS A 256 -17.13 -15.38 24.83
CA HIS A 256 -16.61 -16.72 25.15
C HIS A 256 -16.14 -17.44 23.89
N VAL A 257 -16.91 -17.36 22.80
CA VAL A 257 -16.55 -17.92 21.50
C VAL A 257 -15.30 -17.25 20.95
N ALA A 258 -15.22 -15.92 20.99
CA ALA A 258 -14.03 -15.18 20.57
C ALA A 258 -12.79 -15.56 21.40
N GLN A 259 -12.96 -15.80 22.70
CA GLN A 259 -11.88 -16.25 23.58
C GLN A 259 -11.42 -17.69 23.26
N VAL A 260 -12.35 -18.60 22.98
CA VAL A 260 -12.01 -19.98 22.58
C VAL A 260 -11.30 -19.98 21.23
N LEU A 261 -11.81 -19.24 20.25
CA LEU A 261 -11.21 -19.12 18.92
C LEU A 261 -9.83 -18.46 18.97
N SER A 262 -9.64 -17.41 19.79
CA SER A 262 -8.33 -16.75 19.94
C SER A 262 -7.29 -17.57 20.69
N ARG A 263 -7.68 -18.65 21.39
CA ARG A 263 -6.74 -19.61 21.97
C ARG A 263 -6.24 -20.65 20.96
N ILE A 264 -6.88 -20.76 19.80
CA ILE A 264 -6.42 -21.67 18.75
C ILE A 264 -5.40 -20.90 17.88
N PRO A 265 -4.11 -21.26 17.93
CA PRO A 265 -3.03 -20.48 17.31
C PRO A 265 -3.22 -20.28 15.80
N TYR A 266 -3.81 -21.27 15.13
CA TYR A 266 -4.18 -21.18 13.72
C TYR A 266 -5.21 -20.07 13.42
N PHE A 267 -6.21 -19.86 14.28
CA PHE A 267 -7.24 -18.83 14.09
C PHE A 267 -6.68 -17.43 14.31
N VAL A 268 -5.78 -17.26 15.29
CA VAL A 268 -5.07 -16.00 15.52
C VAL A 268 -4.25 -15.62 14.29
N CYS A 269 -3.47 -16.54 13.76
CA CYS A 269 -2.65 -16.28 12.58
C CYS A 269 -3.49 -16.00 11.33
N CYS A 270 -4.58 -16.73 11.10
CA CYS A 270 -5.49 -16.45 9.97
C CYS A 270 -6.20 -15.10 10.11
N TYR A 271 -6.63 -14.71 11.31
CA TYR A 271 -7.23 -13.40 11.54
C TYR A 271 -6.22 -12.27 11.38
N THR A 272 -5.01 -12.40 11.92
CA THR A 272 -3.96 -11.38 11.75
C THR A 272 -3.55 -11.25 10.29
N PHE A 273 -3.52 -12.37 9.57
CA PHE A 273 -3.15 -12.42 8.16
C PHE A 273 -4.23 -11.80 7.26
N VAL A 274 -5.50 -12.19 7.40
CA VAL A 274 -6.61 -11.57 6.65
C VAL A 274 -6.77 -10.10 6.99
N ALA A 275 -6.59 -9.74 8.26
CA ALA A 275 -6.65 -8.34 8.64
C ALA A 275 -5.45 -7.55 8.08
N PHE A 276 -4.24 -8.13 7.96
CA PHE A 276 -3.12 -7.49 7.28
C PHE A 276 -3.37 -7.32 5.77
N VAL A 277 -3.84 -8.36 5.08
CA VAL A 277 -4.14 -8.33 3.64
C VAL A 277 -5.30 -7.40 3.30
N ASN A 278 -6.41 -7.45 4.04
CA ASN A 278 -7.54 -6.53 3.87
C ASN A 278 -7.13 -5.08 4.17
N ARG A 279 -6.22 -4.86 5.13
CA ARG A 279 -5.68 -3.54 5.43
C ARG A 279 -4.77 -3.02 4.33
N PHE A 280 -3.95 -3.88 3.74
CA PHE A 280 -3.11 -3.52 2.59
C PHE A 280 -3.96 -3.19 1.35
N LEU A 281 -5.08 -3.90 1.15
CA LEU A 281 -6.00 -3.65 0.04
C LEU A 281 -6.79 -2.34 0.19
N VAL A 282 -7.42 -2.11 1.35
CA VAL A 282 -8.10 -0.83 1.64
C VAL A 282 -7.10 0.32 1.50
N PHE A 283 -5.86 0.07 1.90
CA PHE A 283 -4.75 1.00 1.75
C PHE A 283 -4.42 1.31 0.28
N THR A 284 -4.23 0.29 -0.58
CA THR A 284 -3.93 0.48 -2.01
C THR A 284 -5.08 1.19 -2.75
N VAL A 285 -6.33 0.80 -2.50
CA VAL A 285 -7.51 1.38 -3.17
C VAL A 285 -7.78 2.81 -2.70
N ALA A 286 -7.68 3.09 -1.40
CA ALA A 286 -7.89 4.44 -0.88
C ALA A 286 -6.79 5.41 -1.31
N ALA A 287 -5.52 4.95 -1.31
CA ALA A 287 -4.40 5.76 -1.77
C ALA A 287 -4.55 6.16 -3.25
N GLU A 288 -5.09 5.27 -4.10
CA GLU A 288 -5.36 5.59 -5.50
C GLU A 288 -6.51 6.57 -5.72
N LEU A 289 -7.62 6.41 -4.98
CA LEU A 289 -8.72 7.37 -5.02
C LEU A 289 -8.26 8.76 -4.55
N ILE A 290 -7.37 8.82 -3.57
CA ILE A 290 -6.74 10.05 -3.08
C ILE A 290 -5.76 10.61 -4.12
N GLN A 291 -4.93 9.78 -4.74
CA GLN A 291 -4.00 10.21 -5.79
C GLN A 291 -4.74 10.77 -7.01
N HIS A 292 -5.87 10.17 -7.40
CA HIS A 292 -6.72 10.63 -8.49
C HIS A 292 -7.45 11.96 -8.15
N SER A 293 -7.71 12.20 -6.85
CA SER A 293 -8.21 13.49 -6.34
C SER A 293 -7.12 14.56 -6.23
N ILE A 294 -5.84 14.20 -6.12
CA ILE A 294 -4.72 15.16 -5.97
C ILE A 294 -4.04 15.46 -7.32
N SER A 295 -4.08 14.52 -8.28
CA SER A 295 -3.57 14.74 -9.63
C SER A 295 -4.29 15.88 -10.39
N SER A 296 -5.46 16.33 -9.92
CA SER A 296 -6.13 17.54 -10.41
C SER A 296 -5.32 18.81 -10.16
N ASP A 297 -4.42 18.80 -9.18
CA ASP A 297 -3.75 20.01 -8.66
C ASP A 297 -2.36 20.26 -9.29
N GLY A 298 -1.96 19.43 -10.27
CA GLY A 298 -0.81 19.73 -11.15
C GLY A 298 0.59 19.67 -10.52
N VAL A 299 0.74 19.23 -9.27
CA VAL A 299 2.06 19.17 -8.58
C VAL A 299 2.92 18.01 -9.10
N SER A 300 4.11 18.32 -9.63
CA SER A 300 5.08 17.32 -10.10
C SER A 300 5.91 16.75 -8.94
N CYS A 301 5.78 15.45 -8.65
CA CYS A 301 6.59 14.74 -7.65
C CYS A 301 7.88 14.16 -8.26
N HIS A 302 9.01 14.37 -7.58
CA HIS A 302 10.34 13.96 -8.07
C HIS A 302 10.98 12.80 -7.31
N SER A 303 10.53 12.43 -6.10
CA SER A 303 11.05 11.24 -5.37
C SER A 303 10.11 10.80 -4.24
N PHE A 304 9.87 9.50 -4.09
CA PHE A 304 9.20 8.90 -2.91
C PHE A 304 10.26 8.28 -1.99
N SER A 305 10.05 8.32 -0.67
CA SER A 305 10.84 7.52 0.28
C SER A 305 10.47 6.04 0.15
N ILE A 306 11.29 5.11 0.64
CA ILE A 306 10.94 3.68 0.67
C ILE A 306 9.58 3.41 1.35
N VAL A 307 9.24 4.20 2.38
CA VAL A 307 7.92 4.17 3.04
C VAL A 307 6.83 4.70 2.11
N GLY A 308 7.08 5.79 1.39
CA GLY A 308 6.17 6.31 0.35
C GLY A 308 5.95 5.34 -0.81
N TRP A 309 6.96 4.54 -1.18
CA TRP A 309 6.86 3.50 -2.21
C TRP A 309 6.09 2.26 -1.72
N ILE A 310 6.41 1.76 -0.52
CA ILE A 310 5.74 0.60 0.08
C ILE A 310 4.28 0.89 0.36
N PHE A 311 4.00 2.10 0.80
CA PHE A 311 2.69 2.50 1.29
C PHE A 311 2.10 3.68 0.51
N TRP A 312 2.36 3.81 -0.79
CA TRP A 312 1.72 4.81 -1.68
C TRP A 312 1.35 6.15 -1.02
N VAL A 313 2.25 6.71 -0.22
CA VAL A 313 1.99 7.97 0.48
C VAL A 313 2.33 9.08 -0.51
N PRO A 314 1.44 10.06 -0.73
CA PRO A 314 1.73 11.18 -1.61
C PRO A 314 3.06 11.82 -1.22
N CYS A 315 3.90 12.15 -2.22
CA CYS A 315 5.19 12.75 -1.92
C CYS A 315 5.00 14.18 -1.40
N GLN A 316 5.87 14.62 -0.49
CA GLN A 316 5.80 15.97 0.06
C GLN A 316 5.90 17.02 -1.07
N PRO A 317 5.02 18.04 -1.09
CA PRO A 317 5.18 19.18 -1.97
C PRO A 317 6.56 19.81 -1.78
N LEU A 318 7.19 20.24 -2.88
CA LEU A 318 8.50 20.90 -2.88
C LEU A 318 8.59 22.12 -1.96
N SER A 319 7.45 22.76 -1.62
CA SER A 319 7.39 23.88 -0.68
C SER A 319 7.90 23.53 0.71
N LEU A 320 7.59 22.34 1.24
CA LEU A 320 8.04 21.90 2.57
C LEU A 320 9.52 21.49 2.61
N LYS A 321 10.07 21.02 1.49
CA LYS A 321 11.50 20.68 1.38
C LYS A 321 12.38 21.93 1.32
N HIS A 322 11.84 23.04 0.78
CA HIS A 322 12.52 24.33 0.75
C HIS A 322 12.48 25.05 2.10
N ASP A 323 11.39 24.91 2.85
CA ASP A 323 11.31 25.45 4.22
C ASP A 323 12.26 24.74 5.18
N ASN A 324 12.36 23.42 5.14
CA ASN A 324 13.29 22.70 6.02
C ASN A 324 14.78 23.04 5.71
N LYS A 325 15.12 23.34 4.44
CA LYS A 325 16.45 23.85 4.06
C LYS A 325 16.66 25.31 4.48
N ARG A 326 15.64 26.17 4.39
CA ARG A 326 15.69 27.55 4.90
C ARG A 326 15.84 27.56 6.42
N ASP A 327 15.10 26.74 7.15
CA ASP A 327 15.18 26.63 8.61
C ASP A 327 16.55 26.09 9.07
N LEU A 328 17.13 25.14 8.32
CA LEU A 328 18.50 24.67 8.57
C LEU A 328 19.57 25.72 8.24
N GLN A 329 19.37 26.57 7.23
CA GLN A 329 20.28 27.68 6.92
C GLN A 329 20.13 28.85 7.90
N VAL A 330 18.91 29.22 8.26
CA VAL A 330 18.58 30.26 9.24
C VAL A 330 19.07 29.86 10.63
N GLY A 331 18.90 28.59 11.02
CA GLY A 331 19.46 28.06 12.27
C GLY A 331 20.99 28.07 12.31
N ARG A 332 21.64 27.83 11.16
CA ARG A 332 23.11 27.89 11.05
C ARG A 332 23.63 29.34 11.07
N LEU A 333 22.90 30.28 10.44
CA LEU A 333 23.21 31.71 10.48
C LEU A 333 22.98 32.31 11.88
N HIS A 334 21.93 31.91 12.60
CA HIS A 334 21.71 32.33 13.99
C HIS A 334 22.79 31.81 14.94
N LYS A 335 23.32 30.60 14.69
CA LYS A 335 24.41 30.04 15.49
C LYS A 335 25.73 30.80 15.25
N LEU A 336 26.05 31.10 13.99
CA LEU A 336 27.23 31.91 13.62
C LEU A 336 27.14 33.35 14.12
N ALA A 337 25.94 33.96 14.14
CA ALA A 337 25.72 35.30 14.68
C ALA A 337 25.85 35.35 16.22
N LYS A 338 25.66 34.23 16.92
CA LYS A 338 25.88 34.11 18.37
C LYS A 338 27.33 33.85 18.76
N GLU A 339 28.11 33.25 17.86
CA GLU A 339 29.54 32.99 18.04
C GLU A 339 30.42 34.18 17.60
N ALA A 340 29.84 35.19 16.93
CA ALA A 340 30.48 36.43 16.49
C ALA A 340 30.26 37.63 17.44
N LYS A 341 29.69 37.40 18.63
CA LYS A 341 29.62 38.32 19.77
C LYS A 341 30.38 37.70 20.94
#